data_AF-A0A1Z4KP19-F1
#
_entry.id   AF-A0A1Z4KP19-F1
#
_cell.length_a   1.000
_cell.length_b   1.000
_cell.length_c   1.000
_cell.angle_alpha   90.00
_cell.angle_beta   90.00
_cell.angle_gamma   90.00
#
_symmetry.space_group_name_H-M   'P 1'
#
loop_
_entity.id
_entity.type
_entity.pdbx_description
1 polymer ?
#
loop_
_entity_poly.entity_id
_entity_poly.type
_entity_poly.pdbx_seq_one_letter_code
_entity_poly.pdbx_strand_id
1 'polypeptide(L)'
;MVSFSFQTDEDTVRLFQIVIWCLKKYFCHTDDSALQVINSYYEKNLKIHDDDFYHHEMPFRVALRIHYFEVLKGETNKFHDWIQESNYNSSPREAIDYFKKHYFVKH
;
A
#
# COMPACT_ATOMS: atom_id res chain seq x y z
N MET A 1 -16.50 -9.16 1.93
CA MET A 1 -15.76 -8.30 2.88
C MET A 1 -14.31 -8.71 2.76
N VAL A 2 -13.41 -7.77 2.50
CA VAL A 2 -11.97 -8.06 2.43
C VAL A 2 -11.48 -8.35 3.85
N SER A 3 -10.78 -9.45 4.06
CA SER A 3 -10.24 -9.82 5.37
C SER A 3 -8.72 -10.00 5.26
N PHE A 4 -7.98 -9.21 6.04
CA PHE A 4 -6.53 -9.34 6.17
C PHE A 4 -6.18 -10.49 7.13
N SER A 5 -4.98 -11.07 7.00
CA SER A 5 -4.49 -12.14 7.90
C SER A 5 -3.99 -11.61 9.24
N PHE A 6 -3.88 -10.29 9.39
CA PHE A 6 -3.36 -9.59 10.55
C PHE A 6 -4.44 -8.75 11.23
N GLN A 7 -4.19 -8.41 12.50
CA GLN A 7 -5.03 -7.51 13.29
C GLN A 7 -4.39 -6.12 13.35
N THR A 8 -5.17 -5.10 13.05
CA THR A 8 -4.80 -3.67 13.07
C THR A 8 -6.06 -2.85 13.36
N ASP A 9 -5.93 -1.53 13.58
CA ASP A 9 -7.09 -0.68 13.78
C ASP A 9 -7.96 -0.50 12.52
N GLU A 10 -9.19 -0.03 12.70
CA GLU A 10 -10.14 0.13 11.58
C GLU A 10 -9.66 1.15 10.53
N ASP A 11 -8.92 2.18 10.96
CA ASP A 11 -8.42 3.22 10.06
C ASP A 11 -7.31 2.67 9.15
N THR A 12 -6.45 1.81 9.67
CA THR A 12 -5.41 1.09 8.94
C THR A 12 -6.02 0.04 8.03
N VAL A 13 -7.10 -0.64 8.45
CA VAL A 13 -7.90 -1.49 7.54
C VAL A 13 -8.42 -0.69 6.34
N ARG A 14 -8.99 0.51 6.57
CA ARG A 14 -9.45 1.38 5.47
C ARG A 14 -8.29 1.83 4.58
N LEU A 15 -7.14 2.16 5.17
CA LEU A 15 -5.93 2.48 4.43
C LEU A 15 -5.53 1.33 3.50
N PHE A 16 -5.48 0.09 4.01
CA PHE A 16 -5.11 -1.07 3.20
C PHE A 16 -6.15 -1.42 2.13
N GLN A 17 -7.44 -1.11 2.33
CA GLN A 17 -8.43 -1.22 1.25
C GLN A 17 -8.12 -0.25 0.09
N ILE A 18 -7.61 0.94 0.38
CA ILE A 18 -7.16 1.90 -0.64
C ILE A 18 -5.85 1.42 -1.28
N VAL A 19 -4.95 0.81 -0.51
CA VAL A 19 -3.74 0.15 -1.04
C VAL A 19 -4.10 -0.94 -2.05
N ILE A 20 -5.11 -1.78 -1.78
CA ILE A 20 -5.60 -2.77 -2.75
C ILE A 20 -6.00 -2.10 -4.06
N TRP A 21 -6.79 -1.01 -3.99
CA TRP A 21 -7.18 -0.28 -5.18
C TRP A 21 -5.97 0.24 -5.97
N CYS A 22 -4.98 0.81 -5.29
CA CYS A 22 -3.73 1.26 -5.92
C CYS A 22 -2.97 0.09 -6.59
N LEU A 23 -2.82 -1.04 -5.89
CA LEU A 23 -2.15 -2.23 -6.42
C LEU A 23 -2.81 -2.74 -7.71
N LYS A 24 -4.14 -2.79 -7.73
CA LYS A 24 -4.90 -3.20 -8.91
C LYS A 24 -4.73 -2.21 -10.05
N LYS A 25 -4.87 -0.91 -9.75
CA LYS A 25 -4.90 0.16 -10.76
C LYS A 25 -3.54 0.36 -11.43
N TYR A 26 -2.46 0.39 -10.66
CA TYR A 26 -1.14 0.80 -11.16
C TYR A 26 -0.18 -0.39 -11.42
N PHE A 27 -0.47 -1.55 -10.83
CA PHE A 27 0.42 -2.72 -10.92
C PHE A 27 -0.31 -4.00 -11.35
N CYS A 28 -1.55 -3.87 -11.85
CA CYS A 28 -2.33 -4.95 -12.47
C CYS A 28 -2.59 -6.16 -11.56
N HIS A 29 -2.60 -5.97 -10.24
CA HIS A 29 -2.96 -7.02 -9.31
C HIS A 29 -4.44 -7.42 -9.43
N THR A 30 -4.75 -8.69 -9.16
CA THR A 30 -6.09 -9.14 -8.77
C THR A 30 -6.34 -8.86 -7.30
N ASP A 31 -7.60 -8.91 -6.84
CA ASP A 31 -7.94 -8.78 -5.41
C ASP A 31 -7.18 -9.78 -4.54
N ASP A 32 -7.16 -11.05 -4.95
CA ASP A 32 -6.45 -12.11 -4.22
C ASP A 32 -4.94 -11.87 -4.16
N SER A 33 -4.33 -11.48 -5.30
CA SER A 33 -2.88 -11.22 -5.33
C SER A 33 -2.52 -9.98 -4.50
N ALA A 34 -3.36 -8.93 -4.51
CA ALA A 34 -3.15 -7.73 -3.72
C ALA A 34 -3.22 -8.05 -2.22
N LEU A 35 -4.21 -8.84 -1.81
CA LEU A 35 -4.33 -9.32 -0.43
C LEU A 35 -3.13 -10.13 0.01
N GLN A 36 -2.67 -11.07 -0.83
CA GLN A 36 -1.52 -11.91 -0.53
C GLN A 36 -0.26 -11.07 -0.30
N VAL A 37 0.03 -10.08 -1.16
CA VAL A 37 1.24 -9.25 -1.01
C VAL A 37 1.13 -8.27 0.16
N ILE A 38 -0.06 -7.74 0.46
CA ILE A 38 -0.26 -6.88 1.64
C ILE A 38 -0.03 -7.66 2.92
N ASN A 39 -0.65 -8.84 3.05
CA ASN A 39 -0.48 -9.72 4.22
C ASN A 39 0.99 -10.09 4.42
N SER A 40 1.67 -10.55 3.36
CA SER A 40 3.10 -10.88 3.43
C SER A 40 3.96 -9.69 3.81
N TYR A 41 3.67 -8.49 3.29
CA TYR A 41 4.44 -7.29 3.60
C TYR A 41 4.24 -6.87 5.06
N TYR A 42 3.00 -6.82 5.53
CA TYR A 42 2.68 -6.44 6.89
C TYR A 42 3.35 -7.39 7.89
N GLU A 43 3.17 -8.71 7.70
CA GLU A 43 3.72 -9.73 8.61
C GLU A 43 5.26 -9.65 8.73
N LYS A 44 5.98 -9.38 7.63
CA LYS A 44 7.44 -9.22 7.66
C LYS A 44 7.91 -7.94 8.35
N ASN A 45 7.09 -6.89 8.31
CA ASN A 45 7.45 -5.56 8.80
C ASN A 45 6.79 -5.21 10.15
N LEU A 46 5.98 -6.09 10.72
CA LEU A 46 5.29 -5.95 12.01
C LEU A 46 6.17 -5.48 13.19
N LYS A 47 7.46 -5.81 13.17
CA LYS A 47 8.40 -5.43 14.24
C LYS A 47 9.02 -4.04 14.05
N ILE A 48 8.87 -3.45 12.87
CA ILE A 48 9.58 -2.25 12.44
C ILE A 48 8.59 -1.13 12.12
N HIS A 49 7.42 -1.46 11.57
CA HIS A 49 6.38 -0.52 11.19
C HIS A 49 5.14 -0.78 12.04
N ASP A 50 4.70 0.26 12.74
CA ASP A 50 3.39 0.32 13.40
C ASP A 50 2.33 0.92 12.46
N ASP A 51 1.11 1.06 12.96
CA ASP A 51 -0.01 1.61 12.21
C ASP A 51 0.28 3.07 11.76
N ASP A 52 0.90 3.88 12.62
CA ASP A 52 1.29 5.27 12.34
C ASP A 52 2.23 5.39 11.13
N PHE A 53 3.17 4.46 10.97
CA PHE A 53 4.03 4.42 9.79
C PHE A 53 3.22 4.37 8.49
N TYR A 54 2.18 3.53 8.42
CA TYR A 54 1.38 3.39 7.20
C TYR A 54 0.57 4.66 6.90
N HIS A 55 0.04 5.31 7.94
CA HIS A 55 -0.67 6.58 7.83
C HIS A 55 0.25 7.70 7.35
N HIS A 56 1.50 7.75 7.84
CA HIS A 56 2.50 8.72 7.40
C HIS A 56 2.95 8.52 5.95
N GLU A 57 3.11 7.27 5.51
CA GLU A 57 3.52 6.97 4.14
C GLU A 57 2.42 7.27 3.12
N MET A 58 1.15 7.23 3.53
CA MET A 58 -0.04 7.34 2.67
C MET A 58 -0.25 6.11 1.77
N PRO A 59 -1.51 5.75 1.42
CA PRO A 59 -1.81 4.48 0.76
C PRO A 59 -1.06 4.24 -0.56
N PHE A 60 -0.87 5.27 -1.39
CA PHE A 60 -0.19 5.09 -2.68
C PHE A 60 1.30 4.72 -2.49
N ARG A 61 1.97 5.33 -1.52
CA ARG A 61 3.38 5.03 -1.23
C ARG A 61 3.55 3.68 -0.55
N VAL A 62 2.59 3.29 0.30
CA VAL A 62 2.50 1.92 0.84
C VAL A 62 2.33 0.91 -0.30
N ALA A 63 1.48 1.18 -1.30
CA ALA A 63 1.34 0.32 -2.48
C ALA A 63 2.65 0.19 -3.28
N LEU A 64 3.39 1.29 -3.48
CA LEU A 64 4.71 1.27 -4.11
C LEU A 64 5.69 0.37 -3.35
N ARG A 65 5.77 0.52 -2.02
CA ARG A 65 6.64 -0.31 -1.17
C ARG A 65 6.27 -1.78 -1.29
N ILE A 66 4.99 -2.11 -1.17
CA ILE A 66 4.51 -3.49 -1.23
C ILE A 66 4.85 -4.09 -2.59
N HIS A 67 4.54 -3.40 -3.69
CA HIS A 67 4.86 -3.91 -5.02
C HIS A 67 6.38 -4.12 -5.20
N TYR A 68 7.18 -3.12 -4.83
CA TYR A 68 8.63 -3.20 -4.99
C TYR A 68 9.26 -4.34 -4.17
N PHE A 69 8.91 -4.45 -2.88
CA PHE A 69 9.53 -5.45 -1.99
C PHE A 69 8.94 -6.85 -2.16
N GLU A 70 7.62 -6.97 -2.36
CA GLU A 70 6.97 -8.29 -2.43
C GLU A 70 6.88 -8.86 -3.84
N VAL A 71 6.80 -8.02 -4.88
CA VAL A 71 6.65 -8.50 -6.27
C VAL A 71 7.99 -8.44 -6.99
N LEU A 72 8.63 -7.27 -7.01
CA LEU A 72 9.89 -7.08 -7.71
C LEU A 72 11.10 -7.61 -6.94
N LYS A 73 10.92 -7.96 -5.66
CA LYS A 73 11.99 -8.40 -4.75
C LYS A 73 13.16 -7.43 -4.72
N GLY A 74 12.86 -6.13 -4.79
CA GLY A 74 13.86 -5.08 -4.89
C GLY A 74 14.65 -4.88 -3.60
N GLU A 75 15.85 -4.31 -3.75
CA GLU A 75 16.76 -4.02 -2.63
C GLU A 75 16.35 -2.73 -1.89
N THR A 76 16.48 -2.73 -0.56
CA THR A 76 16.07 -1.60 0.30
C THR A 76 16.76 -0.28 -0.06
N ASN A 77 18.05 -0.32 -0.35
CA ASN A 77 18.84 0.84 -0.77
C ASN A 77 18.49 1.36 -2.18
N LYS A 78 17.71 0.60 -2.97
CA LYS A 78 17.33 0.94 -4.34
C LYS A 78 15.88 1.38 -4.50
N PHE A 79 15.10 1.37 -3.41
CA PHE A 79 13.70 1.77 -3.46
C PHE A 79 13.50 3.22 -3.93
N HIS A 80 14.34 4.15 -3.48
CA HIS A 80 14.22 5.55 -3.87
C HIS A 80 14.56 5.76 -5.35
N ASP A 81 15.65 5.17 -5.82
CA ASP A 81 16.06 5.19 -7.22
C ASP A 81 14.95 4.65 -8.12
N TRP A 82 14.36 3.50 -7.73
CA TRP A 82 13.26 2.89 -8.47
C TRP A 82 12.00 3.77 -8.55
N ILE A 83 11.65 4.49 -7.48
CA ILE A 83 10.53 5.45 -7.51
C ILE A 83 10.80 6.55 -8.54
N GLN A 84 12.04 7.06 -8.60
CA GLN A 84 12.43 8.10 -9.54
C GLN A 84 12.33 7.62 -10.98
N GLU A 85 12.87 6.43 -11.27
CA GLU A 85 12.84 5.81 -12.59
C GLU A 85 11.41 5.46 -13.03
N SER A 86 10.55 5.10 -12.09
CA SER A 86 9.14 4.74 -12.36
C SER A 86 8.22 5.96 -12.52
N ASN A 87 8.74 7.19 -12.45
CA ASN A 87 7.96 8.44 -12.46
C ASN A 87 6.88 8.52 -11.36
N TYR A 88 7.08 7.83 -10.24
CA TYR A 88 6.16 7.85 -9.09
C TYR A 88 6.68 8.70 -7.93
N ASN A 89 7.52 9.69 -8.22
CA ASN A 89 8.05 10.67 -7.27
C ASN A 89 6.95 11.44 -6.52
N SER A 90 5.77 11.54 -7.13
CA SER A 90 4.57 12.08 -6.52
C SER A 90 3.41 11.10 -6.73
N SER A 91 2.44 11.14 -5.81
CA SER A 91 1.22 10.35 -5.98
C SER A 91 0.43 10.87 -7.18
N PRO A 92 0.00 10.01 -8.11
CA PRO A 92 -0.90 10.39 -9.18
C PRO A 92 -2.17 11.04 -8.63
N ARG A 93 -2.69 12.05 -9.35
CA ARG A 93 -3.89 12.79 -8.92
C ARG A 93 -5.08 11.86 -8.67
N GLU A 94 -5.27 10.85 -9.51
CA GLU A 94 -6.35 9.87 -9.35
C GLU A 94 -6.24 9.08 -8.03
N ALA A 95 -5.02 8.74 -7.60
CA ALA A 95 -4.81 8.08 -6.31
C ALA A 95 -5.12 9.00 -5.13
N ILE A 96 -4.76 10.30 -5.23
CA ILE A 96 -5.10 11.31 -4.22
C ILE A 96 -6.61 11.49 -4.12
N ASP A 97 -7.29 11.60 -5.26
CA ASP A 97 -8.74 11.81 -5.31
C ASP A 97 -9.50 10.58 -4.78
N TYR A 98 -9.04 9.37 -5.11
CA TYR A 98 -9.60 8.14 -4.56
C TYR A 98 -9.39 8.07 -3.04
N PHE A 99 -8.17 8.36 -2.55
CA PHE A 99 -7.91 8.41 -1.12
C PHE A 99 -8.85 9.38 -0.39
N LYS A 100 -8.97 10.62 -0.87
CA LYS A 100 -9.86 11.62 -0.25
C LYS A 100 -11.32 11.17 -0.20
N LYS A 101 -11.79 10.52 -1.26
CA LYS A 101 -13.16 10.04 -1.37
C LYS A 101 -13.47 8.84 -0.47
N HIS A 102 -12.50 7.98 -0.22
CA HIS A 102 -12.72 6.70 0.44
C HIS A 102 -12.20 6.63 1.88
N TYR A 103 -11.24 7.48 2.26
CA TYR A 103 -10.64 7.45 3.59
C TYR A 103 -11.42 8.28 4.63
N PHE A 104 -11.88 9.48 4.25
CA PHE A 104 -12.53 10.43 5.17
C PHE A 104 -14.05 10.24 5.30
N VAL A 105 -14.65 9.40 4.45
CA VAL A 105 -16.08 9.12 4.53
C VAL A 105 -16.30 8.10 5.65
N LYS A 106 -16.75 8.60 6.81
CA LYS A 106 -17.21 7.73 7.91
C LYS A 106 -18.49 7.03 7.47
N HIS A 107 -18.48 5.70 7.51
CA HIS A 107 -19.67 4.86 7.40
C HIS A 107 -20.25 4.58 8.79
#